data_AF-Q95WE4-F1
#
_entry.id   AF-Q95WE4-F1
#
_cell.length_a   1.000
_cell.length_b   1.000
_cell.length_c   1.000
_cell.angle_alpha   90.00
_cell.angle_beta   90.00
_cell.angle_gamma   90.00
#
_symmetry.space_group_name_H-M   'P 1'
#
loop_
_entity.id
_entity.type
_entity.pdbx_description
1 polymer ?
#
loop_
_entity_poly.entity_id
_entity_poly.type
_entity_poly.pdbx_seq_one_letter_code
_entity_poly.pdbx_strand_id
1 'polypeptide(L)'
;MKYLFAFVIIPLLYAEIAFGFEHPEAFCIKKHKDTDFECILHCKFKYYNFVDDKYNIKDYHIRNLADFLINYNVVPANKRRNVEAHLRSCVAKSIKKHRTPSCDSIFSYYTCITDEKLIYFNDYDNAIRRYDQTLTVVTRKN
;
A
#
# COMPACT_ATOMS: atom_id res chain seq x y z
N MET A 1 -8.18 -46.20 -8.69
CA MET A 1 -7.46 -44.98 -8.27
C MET A 1 -6.95 -44.12 -9.46
N LYS A 2 -7.62 -44.11 -10.62
CA LYS A 2 -7.25 -43.23 -11.76
C LYS A 2 -8.12 -41.97 -11.85
N TYR A 3 -9.33 -42.02 -11.29
CA TYR A 3 -10.31 -40.93 -11.38
C TYR A 3 -10.16 -39.87 -10.28
N LEU A 4 -9.50 -40.18 -9.15
CA LEU A 4 -9.26 -39.21 -8.08
C LEU A 4 -8.33 -38.07 -8.51
N PHE A 5 -7.39 -38.33 -9.42
CA PHE A 5 -6.54 -37.28 -9.99
C PHE A 5 -7.30 -36.35 -10.94
N ALA A 6 -8.27 -36.87 -11.70
CA ALA A 6 -9.06 -36.06 -12.64
C ALA A 6 -9.99 -35.07 -11.91
N PHE A 7 -10.57 -35.46 -10.78
CA PHE A 7 -11.48 -34.58 -10.01
C PHE A 7 -10.79 -33.41 -9.31
N VAL A 8 -9.48 -33.49 -9.05
CA VAL A 8 -8.73 -32.43 -8.36
C VAL A 8 -8.01 -31.49 -9.34
N ILE A 9 -7.51 -32.01 -10.47
CA ILE A 9 -6.74 -31.20 -11.43
C ILE A 9 -7.64 -30.32 -12.30
N ILE A 10 -8.84 -30.80 -12.65
CA ILE A 10 -9.75 -30.07 -13.54
C ILE A 10 -10.21 -28.73 -12.90
N PRO A 11 -10.67 -28.67 -11.63
CA PRO A 11 -11.04 -27.39 -11.00
C PRO A 11 -9.90 -26.37 -10.88
N LEU A 12 -8.66 -26.83 -10.69
CA LEU A 12 -7.48 -25.96 -10.61
C LEU A 12 -7.19 -25.25 -11.95
N LEU A 13 -7.37 -25.95 -13.07
CA LEU A 13 -7.20 -25.37 -14.41
C LEU A 13 -8.27 -24.34 -14.77
N TYR A 14 -9.49 -24.48 -14.23
CA TYR A 14 -10.57 -23.49 -14.44
C TYR A 14 -10.48 -22.27 -13.52
N ALA A 15 -9.73 -22.35 -12.41
CA ALA A 15 -9.55 -21.22 -11.51
C ALA A 15 -8.77 -20.07 -12.16
N GLU A 16 -7.74 -20.35 -12.96
CA GLU A 16 -6.92 -19.34 -13.65
C GLU A 16 -7.72 -18.53 -14.69
N ILE A 17 -8.80 -19.09 -15.23
CA ILE A 17 -9.65 -18.45 -16.23
C ILE A 17 -10.56 -17.39 -15.58
N ALA A 18 -10.89 -17.54 -14.30
CA ALA A 18 -11.80 -16.68 -13.56
C ALA A 18 -11.13 -15.45 -12.90
N PHE A 19 -9.80 -15.38 -12.89
CA PHE A 19 -9.06 -14.29 -12.23
C PHE A 19 -8.20 -13.48 -13.20
N GLY A 20 -8.06 -12.19 -12.91
CA GLY A 20 -7.11 -11.27 -13.52
C GLY A 20 -6.06 -10.84 -12.50
N PHE A 21 -4.95 -10.30 -13.00
CA PHE A 21 -3.87 -9.75 -12.17
C PHE A 21 -3.59 -8.31 -12.64
N GLU A 22 -3.68 -7.36 -11.73
CA GLU A 22 -3.39 -5.94 -12.00
C GLU A 22 -2.45 -5.41 -10.90
N HIS A 23 -1.58 -4.45 -11.21
CA HIS A 23 -0.79 -3.78 -10.16
C HIS A 23 -1.69 -2.90 -9.27
N PRO A 24 -1.35 -2.70 -7.99
CA PRO A 24 -2.20 -1.96 -7.07
C PRO A 24 -2.57 -0.55 -7.55
N GLU A 25 -1.64 0.20 -8.14
CA GLU A 25 -1.93 1.51 -8.71
C GLU A 25 -3.01 1.45 -9.79
N ALA A 26 -2.82 0.61 -10.81
CA ALA A 26 -3.77 0.46 -11.92
C ALA A 26 -5.15 0.00 -11.43
N PHE A 27 -5.18 -0.99 -10.53
CA PHE A 27 -6.40 -1.49 -9.93
C PHE A 27 -7.14 -0.40 -9.15
N CYS A 28 -6.43 0.35 -8.31
CA CYS A 28 -7.03 1.38 -7.47
C CYS A 28 -7.55 2.56 -8.30
N ILE A 29 -6.80 3.02 -9.31
CA ILE A 29 -7.27 4.07 -10.24
C ILE A 29 -8.56 3.61 -10.93
N LYS A 30 -8.60 2.38 -11.44
CA LYS A 30 -9.79 1.83 -12.11
C LYS A 30 -10.99 1.70 -11.16
N LYS A 31 -10.76 1.19 -9.94
CA LYS A 31 -11.80 0.99 -8.93
C LYS A 31 -12.41 2.30 -8.43
N HIS A 32 -11.59 3.36 -8.36
CA HIS A 32 -11.94 4.66 -7.78
C HIS A 32 -12.04 5.77 -8.82
N LYS A 33 -12.22 5.42 -10.11
CA LYS A 33 -12.25 6.37 -11.24
C LYS A 33 -13.30 7.48 -11.11
N ASP A 34 -14.38 7.22 -10.38
CA ASP A 34 -15.52 8.14 -10.17
C ASP A 34 -15.55 8.69 -8.73
N THR A 35 -14.45 8.58 -7.99
CA THR A 35 -14.34 9.01 -6.58
C THR A 35 -13.14 9.91 -6.34
N ASP A 36 -13.03 10.45 -5.13
CA ASP A 36 -11.97 11.37 -4.74
C ASP A 36 -10.57 10.71 -4.80
N PHE A 37 -9.58 11.50 -5.22
CA PHE A 37 -8.19 11.08 -5.41
C PHE A 37 -7.57 10.48 -4.14
N GLU A 38 -7.95 11.02 -2.98
CA GLU A 38 -7.52 10.60 -1.65
C GLU A 38 -7.86 9.12 -1.40
N CYS A 39 -8.96 8.62 -1.97
CA CYS A 39 -9.36 7.23 -1.82
C CYS A 39 -8.57 6.28 -2.74
N ILE A 40 -8.03 6.78 -3.87
CA ILE A 40 -7.05 6.03 -4.67
C ILE A 40 -5.80 5.76 -3.81
N LEU A 41 -5.33 6.78 -3.08
CA LEU A 41 -4.15 6.66 -2.22
C LEU A 41 -4.38 5.66 -1.08
N HIS A 42 -5.50 5.74 -0.36
CA HIS A 42 -5.83 4.74 0.69
C HIS A 42 -5.87 3.32 0.12
N CYS A 43 -6.49 3.14 -1.04
CA CYS A 43 -6.53 1.85 -1.74
C CYS A 43 -5.11 1.31 -2.01
N LYS A 44 -4.20 2.13 -2.57
CA LYS A 44 -2.80 1.74 -2.82
C LYS A 44 -2.07 1.38 -1.52
N PHE A 45 -2.15 2.25 -0.52
CA PHE A 45 -1.47 2.07 0.77
C PHE A 45 -1.91 0.79 1.49
N LYS A 46 -3.15 0.37 1.31
CA LYS A 46 -3.63 -0.91 1.84
C LYS A 46 -2.89 -2.09 1.21
N TYR A 47 -2.78 -2.13 -0.11
CA TYR A 47 -2.04 -3.21 -0.79
C TYR A 47 -0.56 -3.22 -0.45
N TYR A 48 -0.01 -2.06 -0.10
CA TYR A 48 1.37 -1.91 0.38
C TYR A 48 1.53 -2.29 1.86
N ASN A 49 0.44 -2.58 2.58
CA ASN A 49 0.39 -2.81 4.02
C ASN A 49 0.89 -1.63 4.88
N PHE A 50 0.64 -0.40 4.42
CA PHE A 50 0.96 0.84 5.15
C PHE A 50 -0.24 1.39 5.94
N VAL A 51 -1.44 0.86 5.71
CA VAL A 51 -2.71 1.21 6.39
C VAL A 51 -3.62 -0.02 6.38
N ASP A 52 -4.67 -0.03 7.22
CA ASP A 52 -5.74 -1.03 7.12
C ASP A 52 -6.99 -0.53 6.37
N ASP A 53 -7.94 -1.43 6.14
CA ASP A 53 -9.23 -1.13 5.49
C ASP A 53 -10.05 -0.05 6.21
N LYS A 54 -9.80 0.16 7.51
CA LYS A 54 -10.51 1.11 8.37
C LYS A 54 -9.71 2.40 8.58
N TYR A 55 -8.75 2.69 7.70
CA TYR A 55 -7.91 3.88 7.73
C TYR A 55 -7.00 3.99 8.97
N ASN A 56 -6.78 2.91 9.73
CA ASN A 56 -5.90 2.95 10.89
C ASN A 56 -4.44 2.74 10.50
N ILE A 57 -3.55 3.46 11.19
CA ILE A 57 -2.10 3.33 11.07
C ILE A 57 -1.57 2.83 12.41
N LYS A 58 -1.32 1.53 12.50
CA LYS A 58 -0.78 0.86 13.69
C LYS A 58 0.74 0.79 13.61
N ASP A 59 1.40 0.49 14.72
CA ASP A 59 2.88 0.43 14.74
C ASP A 59 3.48 -0.53 13.71
N TYR A 60 2.81 -1.63 13.37
CA TYR A 60 3.32 -2.54 12.34
C TYR A 60 3.25 -1.93 10.93
N HIS A 61 2.24 -1.10 10.64
CA HIS A 61 2.18 -0.36 9.38
C HIS A 61 3.35 0.64 9.27
N ILE A 62 3.65 1.33 10.37
CA ILE A 62 4.80 2.25 10.44
C ILE A 62 6.11 1.50 10.19
N ARG A 63 6.28 0.31 10.78
CA ARG A 63 7.45 -0.54 10.53
C ARG A 63 7.52 -0.99 9.08
N ASN A 64 6.41 -1.43 8.49
CA ASN A 64 6.37 -1.83 7.07
C ASN A 64 6.79 -0.68 6.15
N LEU A 65 6.32 0.54 6.41
CA LEU A 65 6.72 1.71 5.64
C LEU A 65 8.20 2.07 5.88
N ALA A 66 8.69 2.01 7.11
CA ALA A 66 10.11 2.24 7.41
C ALA A 66 11.01 1.21 6.72
N ASP A 67 10.61 -0.06 6.72
CA ASP A 67 11.34 -1.14 6.06
C ASP A 67 11.31 -0.95 4.52
N PHE A 68 10.19 -0.52 3.94
CA PHE A 68 10.13 -0.11 2.52
C PHE A 68 11.12 1.02 2.22
N LEU A 69 11.11 2.10 3.00
CA LEU A 69 12.00 3.25 2.79
C LEU A 69 13.48 2.85 2.83
N ILE A 70 13.84 1.91 3.68
CA ILE A 70 15.21 1.40 3.79
C ILE A 70 15.54 0.45 2.64
N ASN A 71 14.68 -0.54 2.38
CA ASN A 71 14.93 -1.58 1.37
C ASN A 71 14.99 -1.02 -0.05
N TYR A 72 14.27 0.07 -0.32
CA TYR A 72 14.28 0.75 -1.62
C TYR A 72 15.31 1.89 -1.70
N ASN A 73 16.19 2.01 -0.68
CA ASN A 73 17.26 3.01 -0.56
C ASN A 73 16.77 4.46 -0.58
N VAL A 74 15.56 4.72 -0.08
CA VAL A 74 15.06 6.09 0.15
C VAL A 74 15.77 6.71 1.36
N VAL A 75 16.03 5.89 2.39
CA VAL A 75 16.74 6.32 3.60
C VAL A 75 17.78 5.27 4.02
N PRO A 76 18.98 5.66 4.47
CA PRO A 76 19.96 4.72 5.02
C PRO A 76 19.45 3.93 6.23
N ALA A 77 19.79 2.65 6.32
CA ALA A 77 19.33 1.75 7.39
C ALA A 77 19.65 2.24 8.81
N ASN A 78 20.78 2.94 9.00
CA ASN A 78 21.17 3.49 10.31
C ASN A 78 20.25 4.62 10.80
N LYS A 79 19.37 5.17 9.94
CA LYS A 79 18.36 6.18 10.31
C LYS A 79 17.00 5.57 10.67
N ARG A 80 16.85 4.24 10.74
CA ARG A 80 15.56 3.56 11.00
C ARG A 80 14.76 4.15 12.16
N ARG A 81 15.42 4.40 13.31
CA ARG A 81 14.74 5.00 14.48
C ARG A 81 14.19 6.40 14.20
N ASN A 82 14.93 7.23 13.46
CA ASN A 82 14.50 8.57 13.09
C ASN A 82 13.31 8.52 12.13
N VAL A 83 13.35 7.59 11.16
CA VAL A 83 12.24 7.35 10.22
C VAL A 83 10.98 6.95 10.98
N GLU A 84 11.05 5.92 11.83
CA GLU A 84 9.86 5.50 12.58
C GLU A 84 9.32 6.61 13.49
N ALA A 85 10.19 7.42 14.12
CA ALA A 85 9.76 8.55 14.94
C ALA A 85 9.05 9.63 14.11
N HIS A 86 9.59 9.95 12.93
CA HIS A 86 8.97 10.87 11.98
C HIS A 86 7.59 10.36 11.52
N LEU A 87 7.50 9.09 11.12
CA LEU A 87 6.25 8.48 10.69
C LEU A 87 5.20 8.48 11.82
N ARG A 88 5.57 8.17 13.07
CA ARG A 88 4.66 8.28 14.23
C ARG A 88 4.16 9.71 14.44
N SER A 89 5.04 10.70 14.29
CA SER A 89 4.66 12.12 14.36
C SER A 89 3.65 12.48 13.26
N CYS A 90 3.81 11.94 12.06
CA CYS A 90 2.86 12.13 10.96
C CYS A 90 1.49 11.50 11.23
N VAL A 91 1.44 10.31 11.83
CA VAL A 91 0.17 9.71 12.28
C VAL A 91 -0.52 10.63 13.29
N ALA A 92 0.21 11.11 14.30
CA ALA A 92 -0.34 12.00 15.31
C ALA A 92 -0.87 13.33 14.71
N LYS A 93 -0.15 13.91 13.74
CA LYS A 93 -0.60 15.10 13.02
C LYS A 93 -1.86 14.85 12.20
N SER A 94 -1.95 13.71 11.51
CA SER A 94 -3.12 13.33 10.74
C SER A 94 -4.36 13.17 11.64
N ILE A 95 -4.24 12.42 12.75
CA ILE A 95 -5.35 12.23 13.72
C ILE A 95 -5.78 13.56 14.34
N LYS A 96 -4.83 14.45 14.65
CA LYS A 96 -5.14 15.78 15.20
C LYS A 96 -5.94 16.64 14.21
N LYS A 97 -5.60 16.55 12.91
CA LYS A 97 -6.25 17.32 11.85
C LYS A 97 -7.61 16.72 11.46
N HIS A 98 -7.68 15.39 11.37
CA HIS A 98 -8.85 14.63 10.96
C HIS A 98 -9.35 13.81 12.15
N ARG A 99 -10.36 14.34 12.86
CA ARG A 99 -10.94 13.69 14.04
C ARG A 99 -11.54 12.31 13.75
N THR A 100 -11.94 12.08 12.49
CA THR A 100 -12.51 10.82 12.02
C THR A 100 -11.60 10.22 10.95
N PRO A 101 -11.27 8.92 11.02
CA PRO A 101 -10.51 8.25 9.97
C PRO A 101 -11.25 8.27 8.62
N SER A 102 -10.55 8.67 7.57
CA SER A 102 -11.07 8.84 6.20
C SER A 102 -9.95 8.82 5.15
N CYS A 103 -10.30 8.86 3.87
CA CYS A 103 -9.33 9.08 2.78
C CYS A 103 -8.48 10.35 3.01
N ASP A 104 -9.09 11.46 3.43
CA ASP A 104 -8.38 12.71 3.74
C ASP A 104 -7.36 12.55 4.86
N SER A 105 -7.69 11.76 5.89
CA SER A 105 -6.75 11.49 6.98
C SER A 105 -5.50 10.75 6.49
N ILE A 106 -5.69 9.80 5.56
CA ILE A 106 -4.58 9.08 4.92
C ILE A 106 -3.79 10.00 4.00
N PHE A 107 -4.46 10.88 3.24
CA PHE A 107 -3.78 11.87 2.42
C PHE A 107 -2.96 12.88 3.25
N SER A 108 -3.49 13.31 4.41
CA SER A 108 -2.74 14.16 5.33
C SER A 108 -1.58 13.43 5.99
N TYR A 109 -1.67 12.12 6.20
CA TYR A 109 -0.53 11.31 6.63
C TYR A 109 0.53 11.23 5.53
N TYR A 110 0.12 10.91 4.31
CA TYR A 110 0.99 10.81 3.12
C TYR A 110 1.80 12.07 2.86
N THR A 111 1.13 13.22 2.83
CA THR A 111 1.79 14.53 2.62
C THR A 111 2.76 14.92 3.74
N CYS A 112 2.67 14.29 4.91
CA CYS A 112 3.61 14.48 6.00
C CYS A 112 4.85 13.57 5.90
N ILE A 113 4.75 12.42 5.23
CA ILE A 113 5.84 11.43 5.15
C ILE A 113 7.09 12.07 4.57
N THR A 114 6.97 12.77 3.45
CA THR A 114 8.08 13.49 2.82
C THR A 114 8.26 14.83 3.52
N ASP A 115 9.44 15.05 4.09
CA ASP A 115 9.79 16.27 4.84
C ASP A 115 10.89 17.10 4.17
N GLU A 116 11.36 16.66 2.99
CA GLU A 116 12.48 17.24 2.24
C GLU A 116 13.77 17.38 3.07
N LYS A 117 13.93 16.52 4.08
CA LYS A 117 15.11 16.50 4.97
C LYS A 117 15.58 15.08 5.26
N LEU A 118 14.69 14.24 5.76
CA LEU A 118 14.92 12.83 6.02
C LEU A 118 14.41 11.97 4.86
N ILE A 119 13.27 12.34 4.28
CA ILE A 119 12.62 11.63 3.18
C ILE A 119 12.31 12.66 2.08
N TYR A 120 13.05 12.60 0.98
CA TYR A 120 12.85 13.44 -0.20
C TYR A 120 11.76 12.86 -1.10
N PHE A 121 10.89 13.72 -1.62
CA PHE A 121 9.73 13.30 -2.41
C PHE A 121 10.11 12.50 -3.66
N ASN A 122 11.14 12.93 -4.40
CA ASN A 122 11.54 12.26 -5.64
C ASN A 122 12.04 10.83 -5.39
N ASP A 123 12.84 10.63 -4.33
CA ASP A 123 13.35 9.31 -3.97
C ASP A 123 12.21 8.39 -3.52
N TYR A 124 11.28 8.94 -2.73
CA TYR A 124 10.08 8.25 -2.29
C TYR A 124 9.17 7.86 -3.46
N ASP A 125 8.84 8.77 -4.37
CA ASP A 125 7.97 8.52 -5.53
C ASP A 125 8.56 7.45 -6.46
N ASN A 126 9.85 7.57 -6.75
CA ASN A 126 10.58 6.57 -7.54
C ASN A 126 10.62 5.19 -6.86
N ALA A 127 10.70 5.14 -5.52
CA ALA A 127 10.62 3.89 -4.78
C ALA A 127 9.20 3.29 -4.81
N ILE A 128 8.15 4.10 -4.66
CA ILE A 128 6.76 3.63 -4.72
C ILE A 128 6.46 3.02 -6.10
N ARG A 129 6.86 3.68 -7.18
CA ARG A 129 6.67 3.16 -8.55
C ARG A 129 7.31 1.79 -8.74
N ARG A 130 8.53 1.61 -8.22
CA ARG A 130 9.23 0.31 -8.27
C ARG A 130 8.54 -0.74 -7.40
N TYR A 131 8.10 -0.38 -6.19
CA TYR A 131 7.45 -1.31 -5.27
C TYR A 131 6.08 -1.76 -5.78
N ASP A 132 5.29 -0.85 -6.36
CA ASP A 132 3.99 -1.17 -6.96
C ASP A 132 4.10 -2.27 -8.03
N GLN A 133 5.14 -2.21 -8.86
CA GLN A 133 5.42 -3.20 -9.90
C GLN A 133 5.76 -4.59 -9.34
N THR A 134 6.14 -4.70 -8.07
CA THR A 134 6.42 -6.00 -7.42
C THR A 134 5.16 -6.67 -6.86
N LEU A 135 4.02 -5.97 -6.84
CA LEU A 135 2.79 -6.43 -6.23
C LEU A 135 1.72 -6.68 -7.29
N THR A 136 0.85 -7.64 -7.00
CA THR A 136 -0.28 -7.98 -7.87
C THR A 136 -1.56 -8.11 -7.05
N VAL A 137 -2.62 -7.48 -7.51
CA VAL A 137 -3.98 -7.62 -7.00
C VAL A 137 -4.69 -8.70 -7.82
N VAL A 138 -5.21 -9.71 -7.14
CA VAL A 138 -6.07 -10.72 -7.76
C VAL A 138 -7.47 -10.14 -7.92
N THR A 139 -7.94 -10.05 -9.16
CA THR A 139 -9.26 -9.53 -9.52
C THR A 139 -10.14 -10.65 -10.04
N ARG A 140 -11.44 -10.61 -9.77
CA ARG A 140 -12.39 -11.55 -10.41
C ARG A 140 -12.72 -11.02 -11.79
N LYS A 141 -12.53 -11.83 -12.83
CA LYS A 141 -13.06 -11.53 -14.17
C LYS A 141 -14.57 -11.71 -14.12
N ASN A 142 -15.30 -10.64 -14.41
CA ASN A 142 -16.75 -10.67 -14.62
C ASN A 142 -17.06 -11.19 -16.01
#